data_AF-A0A0K6IXP7-F1
#
_entry.id   AF-A0A0K6IXP7-F1
#
_cell.length_a   1.000
_cell.length_b   1.000
_cell.length_c   1.000
_cell.angle_alpha   90.00
_cell.angle_beta   90.00
_cell.angle_gamma   90.00
#
_symmetry.space_group_name_H-M   'P 1'
#
loop_
_entity.id
_entity.type
_entity.pdbx_description
1 polymer ?
#
loop_
_entity_poly.entity_id
_entity_poly.type
_entity_poly.pdbx_seq_one_letter_code
_entity_poly.pdbx_strand_id
1 'polypeptide(L)' 'MPEVLWKALGLMLVFEGLMPFLAPESWQQTLRRLSELPPQRLRWFGGAAVVLGLLIVNDIL' A
#
# COMPACT_ATOMS: atom_id res chain seq x y z
N MET A 1 21.18 10.66 7.59
CA MET A 1 19.99 11.12 6.80
C MET A 1 19.65 10.18 5.63
N PRO A 2 20.53 9.87 4.67
CA PRO A 2 20.20 8.98 3.54
C PRO A 2 19.99 7.51 3.96
N GLU A 3 20.63 7.07 5.05
CA GLU A 3 20.49 5.68 5.54
C GLU A 3 19.08 5.33 5.99
N VAL A 4 18.33 6.29 6.56
CA VAL A 4 16.96 6.09 7.02
C VAL A 4 16.03 5.98 5.81
N LEU A 5 16.24 6.82 4.80
CA LEU A 5 15.48 6.75 3.55
C LEU A 5 15.70 5.40 2.85
N TRP A 6 16.95 4.94 2.73
CA TRP A 6 17.24 3.64 2.13
C TRP A 6 16.65 2.47 2.91
N LYS A 7 16.66 2.52 4.24
CA LYS A 7 16.03 1.50 5.09
C LYS A 7 14.51 1.52 4.97
N ALA A 8 13.88 2.70 4.99
CA ALA A 8 12.43 2.84 4.82
C ALA A 8 11.98 2.35 3.43
N LEU A 9 12.72 2.69 2.38
CA LEU A 9 12.46 2.20 1.03
C LEU A 9 12.66 0.68 0.94
N GLY A 10 13.71 0.13 1.57
CA GLY A 10 13.93 -1.31 1.65
C GLY A 10 12.76 -2.04 2.33
N LEU A 11 12.27 -1.51 3.46
CA LEU A 11 11.10 -2.04 4.14
C LEU A 11 9.83 -1.96 3.30
N MET A 12 9.58 -0.83 2.64
CA MET A 12 8.47 -0.68 1.70
C MET A 12 8.49 -1.77 0.62
N LEU A 13 9.65 -1.99 -0.02
CA LEU A 13 9.83 -3.02 -1.04
C LEU A 13 9.62 -4.44 -0.49
N VAL A 14 10.11 -4.72 0.71
CA VAL A 14 9.86 -6.01 1.37
C VAL A 14 8.37 -6.24 1.58
N PHE A 15 7.64 -5.26 2.11
CA PHE A 15 6.19 -5.38 2.31
C PHE A 15 5.41 -5.50 1.00
N GLU A 16 5.79 -4.73 -0.03
CA GLU A 16 5.16 -4.77 -1.34
C GLU A 16 5.42 -6.10 -2.08
N GLY A 17 6.61 -6.67 -1.91
CA GLY A 17 7.00 -7.97 -2.46
C GLY A 17 6.50 -9.19 -1.67
N LEU A 18 6.11 -9.02 -0.40
CA LEU A 18 5.79 -10.15 0.49
C LEU A 18 4.56 -10.93 0.02
N MET A 19 3.47 -10.22 -0.31
CA MET A 19 2.22 -10.85 -0.78
C MET A 19 2.38 -11.61 -2.11
N PRO A 20 2.97 -11.02 -3.18
CA PRO A 20 3.19 -11.76 -4.42
C PRO A 20 4.18 -12.93 -4.25
N PHE A 21 5.12 -12.86 -3.32
CA PHE A 21 6.06 -13.95 -3.05
C PHE A 21 5.43 -15.11 -2.27
N LEU A 22 4.67 -14.83 -1.20
CA LEU A 22 4.07 -15.86 -0.35
C LEU A 22 2.79 -16.47 -0.94
N ALA A 23 1.96 -15.66 -1.60
CA ALA A 23 0.64 -16.08 -2.08
C ALA A 23 0.31 -15.45 -3.45
N PRO A 24 1.04 -15.83 -4.53
CA PRO A 24 0.91 -15.20 -5.85
C PRO A 24 -0.50 -15.28 -6.43
N GLU A 25 -1.20 -16.42 -6.29
CA GLU A 25 -2.56 -16.59 -6.84
C GLU A 25 -3.60 -15.74 -6.10
N SER A 26 -3.53 -15.71 -4.76
CA SER A 26 -4.43 -14.89 -3.93
C SER A 26 -4.21 -13.40 -4.20
N TRP A 27 -2.94 -13.00 -4.36
CA TRP A 27 -2.59 -11.63 -4.73
C TRP A 27 -3.15 -11.23 -6.09
N GLN A 28 -3.00 -12.09 -7.12
CA GLN A 28 -3.58 -11.86 -8.44
C GLN A 28 -5.10 -11.74 -8.41
N GLN A 29 -5.79 -12.60 -7.67
CA GLN A 29 -7.25 -12.52 -7.50
C GLN A 29 -7.67 -11.21 -6.83
N THR A 30 -6.92 -10.76 -5.82
CA THR A 30 -7.16 -9.48 -5.14
C THR A 30 -7.01 -8.32 -6.10
N LEU A 31 -5.92 -8.28 -6.89
CA LEU A 31 -5.71 -7.24 -7.89
C LEU A 31 -6.81 -7.21 -8.96
N ARG A 32 -7.27 -8.38 -9.42
CA ARG A 32 -8.40 -8.46 -10.36
C ARG A 32 -9.68 -7.88 -9.77
N ARG A 33 -10.03 -8.28 -8.54
CA ARG A 33 -11.20 -7.73 -7.83
C ARG A 33 -11.08 -6.21 -7.65
N LEU A 34 -9.89 -5.70 -7.35
CA LEU A 34 -9.65 -4.26 -7.24
C LEU A 34 -9.83 -3.54 -8.59
N SER A 35 -9.39 -4.15 -9.69
CA SER A 35 -9.55 -3.58 -11.04
C SER A 35 -11.00 -3.55 -11.52
N GLU A 36 -11.85 -4.45 -11.01
CA GLU A 36 -13.28 -4.50 -11.29
C GLU A 36 -14.08 -3.47 -10.47
N LEU A 37 -13.47 -2.84 -9.45
CA LEU A 37 -14.15 -1.81 -8.68
C LEU A 37 -14.38 -0.55 -9.54
N PRO A 38 -15.54 0.11 -9.40
CA PRO A 38 -15.78 1.40 -10.01
C PRO A 38 -14.69 2.41 -9.61
N PRO A 39 -14.22 3.28 -10.53
CA PRO A 39 -13.16 4.25 -10.26
C PRO A 39 -13.41 5.10 -9.01
N GLN A 40 -14.68 5.43 -8.72
CA GLN A 40 -15.06 6.19 -7.54
C GLN A 40 -14.70 5.47 -6.23
N ARG A 41 -14.95 4.15 -6.15
CA ARG A 41 -14.64 3.35 -4.96
C ARG A 41 -13.13 3.18 -4.78
N LEU A 42 -12.41 2.96 -5.88
CA LEU A 42 -10.94 2.87 -5.85
C LEU A 42 -10.31 4.18 -5.37
N ARG A 43 -10.82 5.33 -5.84
CA ARG A 43 -10.39 6.67 -5.38
C ARG A 43 -10.67 6.91 -3.91
N TRP A 44 -11.82 6.47 -3.40
CA TRP A 44 -12.13 6.58 -1.97
C TRP A 44 -11.20 5.73 -1.12
N PHE A 45 -10.91 4.49 -1.53
CA PHE A 45 -10.00 3.61 -0.81
C PHE A 45 -8.58 4.19 -0.78
N GLY A 46 -8.06 4.62 -1.93
CA GLY A 46 -6.76 5.28 -2.02
C GLY A 46 -6.72 6.59 -1.24
N GLY A 47 -7.78 7.41 -1.33
CA GLY A 47 -7.89 8.67 -0.59
C GLY A 47 -7.89 8.47 0.92
N ALA A 48 -8.64 7.49 1.43
CA ALA A 48 -8.65 7.14 2.85
C ALA A 48 -7.26 6.68 3.33
N ALA A 49 -6.56 5.86 2.54
CA ALA A 49 -5.19 5.43 2.86
C ALA A 49 -4.21 6.60 2.92
N VAL A 50 -4.29 7.55 1.97
CA VAL A 50 -3.45 8.77 1.97
C VAL A 50 -3.75 9.63 3.20
N VAL A 51 -5.02 9.87 3.53
CA VAL A 51 -5.41 10.68 4.70
C VAL A 51 -4.92 10.03 5.99
N LEU A 52 -5.13 8.72 6.17
CA LEU A 52 -4.62 7.99 7.33
C LEU A 52 -3.10 8.07 7.43
N GLY A 53 -2.38 7.89 6.32
CA GLY A 53 -0.92 8.02 6.28
C GLY A 53 -0.45 9.42 6.68
N LEU A 54 -1.13 10.47 6.21
CA LEU A 54 -0.82 11.84 6.60
C LEU A 54 -1.07 12.10 8.08
N LEU A 55 -2.15 11.58 8.65
CA LEU A 55 -2.45 11.73 10.08
C LEU A 55 -1.37 11.06 10.95
N ILE A 56 -0.90 9.87 10.56
CA ILE A 56 0.18 9.15 11.26
C ILE A 56 1.51 9.92 11.14
N VAL A 57 1.85 10.42 9.95
CA VAL A 57 3.12 11.15 9.72
C VAL A 57 3.18 12.48 10.49
N ASN A 58 2.03 13.11 10.74
CA ASN A 58 1.96 14.37 11.50
C ASN A 58 1.77 14.15 13.01
N ASP A 59 1.92 12.91 13.51
CA ASP A 59 1.69 12.55 14.92
C ASP A 59 0.31 12.97 15.45
N ILE A 60 -0.68 13.09 14.55
CA ILE A 60 -2.07 13.43 14.90
C ILE A 60 -2.82 12.19 15.43
N LEU A 61 -2.32 11.00 15.12
CA LEU A 61 -2.83 9.68 15.53
C LEU A 61 -1.82 8.91 16.39
#